data_AF-A0A833LQX5-F1
#
_entry.id   AF-A0A833LQX5-F1
#
_cell.length_a   1.000
_cell.length_b   1.000
_cell.length_c   1.000
_cell.angle_alpha   90.00
_cell.angle_beta   90.00
_cell.angle_gamma   90.00
#
_symmetry.space_group_name_H-M   'P 1'
#
loop_
_entity.id
_entity.type
_entity.pdbx_description
1 polymer ?
#
loop_
_entity_poly.entity_id
_entity_poly.type
_entity_poly.pdbx_seq_one_letter_code
_entity_poly.pdbx_strand_id
1 'polypeptide(L)'
;MFTIGHSTLPIEEFVAVLRAYAIECVADIRSVPRSRHNPQFNAVALAHSLPAAGIEYLPVPDLGGLRHARKDSPNGGWRNASFRGYADYMQGAAFAEALDALLAHSRRRRTALMCAEAVPWRCHRSLVADALLAREVPVYEILSARSCRAHRLTAFARVDGDRVSYPPPTGAPTS
;
A
#
# COMPACT_ATOMS: atom_id res chain seq x y z
N MET A 1 7.07 9.29 1.35
CA MET A 1 6.66 8.37 0.27
C MET A 1 5.30 8.77 -0.29
N PHE A 2 4.93 8.27 -1.48
CA PHE A 2 3.60 8.45 -2.05
C PHE A 2 2.83 7.13 -2.11
N THR A 3 1.51 7.20 -2.24
CA THR A 3 0.67 6.06 -2.62
C THR A 3 -0.19 6.42 -3.82
N ILE A 4 -0.50 5.45 -4.67
CA ILE A 4 -1.36 5.62 -5.83
C ILE A 4 -2.19 4.36 -6.10
N GLY A 5 -3.42 4.57 -6.56
CA GLY A 5 -4.26 3.51 -7.10
C GLY A 5 -4.30 3.60 -8.61
N HIS A 6 -4.05 2.51 -9.33
CA HIS A 6 -4.08 2.57 -10.78
C HIS A 6 -5.50 2.68 -11.35
N SER A 7 -6.52 2.20 -10.63
CA SER A 7 -7.91 2.21 -11.05
C SER A 7 -8.07 1.63 -12.47
N THR A 8 -8.73 2.34 -13.36
CA THR A 8 -8.91 2.02 -14.78
C THR A 8 -8.24 3.05 -15.68
N LEU A 9 -7.23 3.78 -15.19
CA LEU A 9 -6.57 4.83 -15.98
C LEU A 9 -5.89 4.23 -17.23
N PRO A 10 -5.91 4.93 -18.37
CA PRO A 10 -4.96 4.67 -19.44
C PRO A 10 -3.52 4.76 -18.92
N ILE A 11 -2.59 4.00 -19.51
CA ILE A 11 -1.21 3.96 -19.01
C ILE A 11 -0.51 5.32 -19.16
N GLU A 12 -0.84 6.07 -20.21
CA GLU A 12 -0.33 7.42 -20.49
C GLU A 12 -0.79 8.42 -19.41
N GLU A 13 -2.06 8.35 -19.02
CA GLU A 13 -2.59 9.18 -17.93
C GLU A 13 -1.96 8.81 -16.59
N PHE A 14 -1.79 7.51 -16.32
CA PHE A 14 -1.11 7.05 -15.11
C PHE A 14 0.33 7.56 -15.04
N VAL A 15 1.10 7.45 -16.13
CA VAL A 15 2.45 8.00 -16.23
C VAL A 15 2.46 9.52 -16.06
N ALA A 16 1.49 10.23 -16.64
CA ALA A 16 1.38 11.68 -16.46
C ALA A 16 1.13 12.07 -15.00
N VAL A 17 0.30 11.32 -14.27
CA VAL A 17 0.11 11.49 -12.83
C VAL A 17 1.41 11.26 -12.07
N LEU A 18 2.13 10.17 -12.35
CA LEU A 18 3.41 9.88 -11.69
C LEU A 18 4.45 11.00 -11.91
N ARG A 19 4.55 11.51 -13.14
CA ARG A 19 5.44 12.62 -13.49
C ARG A 19 5.08 13.91 -12.78
N ALA A 20 3.79 14.21 -12.58
CA ALA A 20 3.35 15.41 -11.87
C ALA A 20 3.88 15.46 -10.41
N TYR A 21 4.14 14.30 -9.79
CA TYR A 21 4.73 14.20 -8.46
C TYR A 21 6.22 13.86 -8.46
N ALA A 22 6.86 13.84 -9.64
CA ALA A 22 8.24 13.42 -9.86
C ALA A 22 8.55 12.02 -9.31
N ILE A 23 7.59 11.08 -9.42
CA ILE A 23 7.81 9.70 -9.01
C ILE A 23 8.85 9.04 -9.92
N GLU A 24 9.88 8.48 -9.30
CA GLU A 24 10.99 7.80 -9.98
C GLU A 24 10.86 6.27 -9.91
N CYS A 25 10.09 5.76 -8.95
CA CYS A 25 9.88 4.32 -8.75
C CYS A 25 8.43 4.03 -8.34
N VAL A 26 7.82 3.02 -8.97
CA VAL A 26 6.53 2.45 -8.57
C VAL A 26 6.78 1.12 -7.88
N ALA A 27 6.52 1.07 -6.58
CA ALA A 27 6.52 -0.15 -5.79
C ALA A 27 5.15 -0.82 -5.88
N ASP A 28 5.05 -1.89 -6.65
CA ASP A 28 3.82 -2.65 -6.89
C ASP A 28 3.60 -3.69 -5.79
N ILE A 29 2.73 -3.36 -4.84
CA ILE A 29 2.41 -4.21 -3.69
C ILE A 29 1.21 -5.11 -3.95
N ARG A 30 0.90 -5.45 -5.20
CA ARG A 30 -0.19 -6.38 -5.53
C ARG A 30 0.34 -7.81 -5.48
N SER A 31 -0.35 -8.69 -4.75
CA SER A 31 -0.04 -10.13 -4.75
C SER A 31 -0.34 -10.77 -6.12
N VAL A 32 -1.36 -10.25 -6.80
CA VAL A 32 -1.79 -10.72 -8.13
C VAL A 32 -1.89 -9.53 -9.10
N PRO A 33 -0.77 -9.11 -9.70
CA PRO A 33 -0.73 -8.00 -10.67
C PRO A 33 -1.15 -8.49 -12.07
N ARG A 34 -2.37 -9.06 -12.16
CA ARG A 34 -2.95 -9.58 -13.41
C ARG A 34 -4.44 -9.24 -13.49
N SER A 35 -4.85 -8.62 -14.59
CA SER A 35 -6.24 -8.28 -14.90
C SER A 35 -6.49 -8.40 -16.40
N ARG A 36 -7.66 -8.94 -16.75
CA ARG A 36 -8.17 -8.90 -18.14
C ARG A 36 -8.80 -7.56 -18.49
N HIS A 37 -9.38 -6.87 -17.50
CA HIS A 37 -10.04 -5.58 -17.70
C HIS A 37 -9.03 -4.42 -17.75
N ASN A 38 -7.92 -4.54 -17.01
CA ASN A 38 -6.85 -3.55 -16.94
C ASN A 38 -5.50 -4.16 -17.37
N PRO A 39 -5.38 -4.67 -18.61
CA PRO A 39 -4.19 -5.40 -19.05
C PRO A 39 -2.91 -4.54 -19.05
N GLN A 40 -3.04 -3.21 -19.19
CA GLN A 40 -1.94 -2.26 -19.10
C GLN A 40 -1.28 -2.21 -17.72
N PHE A 41 -1.99 -2.65 -16.67
CA PHE A 41 -1.46 -2.78 -15.32
C PHE A 41 -1.02 -4.20 -14.97
N ASN A 42 -0.92 -5.11 -15.95
CA ASN A 42 -0.29 -6.40 -15.72
C ASN A 42 1.21 -6.21 -15.46
N ALA A 43 1.81 -7.02 -14.59
CA ALA A 43 3.23 -6.88 -14.25
C ALA A 43 4.15 -6.82 -15.47
N VAL A 44 3.92 -7.65 -16.49
CA VAL A 44 4.69 -7.65 -17.74
C VAL A 44 4.55 -6.33 -18.50
N ALA A 45 3.33 -5.77 -18.56
CA ALA A 45 3.08 -4.50 -19.23
C ALA A 45 3.70 -3.32 -18.48
N LEU A 46 3.67 -3.33 -17.14
CA LEU A 46 4.30 -2.32 -16.29
C LEU A 46 5.82 -2.36 -16.34
N ALA A 47 6.40 -3.57 -16.36
CA ALA A 47 7.84 -3.77 -16.52
C ALA A 47 8.40 -3.22 -17.85
N HIS A 48 7.53 -2.98 -18.83
CA HIS A 48 7.89 -2.31 -20.08
C HIS A 48 7.54 -0.81 -20.07
N SER A 49 6.29 -0.47 -19.75
CA SER A 49 5.78 0.89 -19.89
C SER A 49 6.40 1.89 -18.90
N LEU A 50 6.65 1.49 -17.64
CA LEU A 50 7.23 2.39 -16.66
C LEU A 50 8.70 2.71 -16.98
N PRO A 51 9.59 1.73 -17.25
CA PRO A 51 10.97 2.04 -17.64
C PRO A 51 11.06 2.86 -18.93
N ALA A 52 10.19 2.60 -19.91
CA ALA A 52 10.09 3.42 -21.12
C ALA A 52 9.75 4.89 -20.83
N ALA A 53 9.07 5.16 -19.71
CA ALA A 53 8.77 6.50 -19.24
C ALA A 53 9.84 7.10 -18.30
N GLY A 54 10.93 6.37 -18.02
CA GLY A 54 11.98 6.75 -17.08
C GLY A 54 11.65 6.46 -15.61
N ILE A 55 10.69 5.58 -15.34
CA ILE A 55 10.21 5.24 -14.00
C ILE A 55 10.53 3.77 -13.72
N GLU A 56 11.17 3.50 -12.59
CA GLU A 56 11.46 2.14 -12.16
C GLU A 56 10.18 1.39 -11.79
N TYR A 57 10.07 0.13 -12.22
CA TYR A 57 9.04 -0.79 -11.78
C TYR A 57 9.63 -1.77 -10.78
N LEU A 58 9.16 -1.73 -9.53
CA LEU A 58 9.63 -2.58 -8.44
C LEU A 58 8.47 -3.45 -7.93
N PRO A 59 8.42 -4.74 -8.27
CA PRO A 59 7.46 -5.68 -7.67
C PRO A 59 7.79 -5.92 -6.19
N VAL A 60 6.81 -5.79 -5.29
CA VAL A 60 6.95 -6.05 -3.85
C VAL A 60 5.79 -6.92 -3.34
N PRO A 61 5.67 -8.18 -3.80
CA PRO A 61 4.53 -9.05 -3.48
C PRO A 61 4.45 -9.45 -2.00
N ASP A 62 5.55 -9.31 -1.25
CA ASP A 62 5.57 -9.57 0.19
C ASP A 62 4.72 -8.56 0.95
N LEU A 63 4.66 -7.31 0.49
CA LEU A 63 3.70 -6.31 0.98
C LEU A 63 2.29 -6.48 0.39
N GLY A 64 2.05 -7.57 -0.34
CA GLY A 64 0.80 -7.89 -0.99
C GLY A 64 -0.32 -8.35 -0.06
N GLY A 65 -1.55 -8.03 -0.46
CA GLY A 65 -2.78 -8.50 0.18
C GLY A 65 -2.99 -10.03 0.08
N LEU A 66 -4.25 -10.45 0.21
CA LEU A 66 -4.65 -11.87 0.25
C LEU A 66 -4.01 -12.62 1.42
N ARG A 67 -4.10 -12.02 2.61
CA ARG A 67 -3.66 -12.62 3.88
C ARG A 67 -4.88 -13.09 4.66
N HIS A 68 -4.73 -14.19 5.40
CA HIS A 68 -5.81 -14.79 6.18
C HIS A 68 -5.76 -14.33 7.63
N ALA A 69 -6.93 -14.00 8.19
CA ALA A 69 -7.05 -13.67 9.60
C ALA A 69 -6.80 -14.90 10.48
N ARG A 70 -6.10 -14.69 11.59
CA ARG A 70 -5.94 -15.68 12.65
C ARG A 70 -7.20 -15.72 13.50
N LYS A 71 -7.49 -16.87 14.12
CA LYS A 71 -8.66 -17.02 15.01
C LYS A 71 -8.58 -16.12 16.23
N ASP A 72 -7.37 -15.92 16.74
CA ASP A 72 -7.00 -15.11 17.90
C ASP A 72 -6.44 -13.73 17.49
N SER A 73 -6.93 -13.18 16.37
CA SER A 73 -6.45 -11.91 15.83
C SER A 73 -6.58 -10.77 16.87
N PRO A 74 -5.48 -10.07 17.22
CA PRO A 74 -5.56 -8.87 18.03
C PRO A 74 -6.18 -7.70 17.25
N ASN A 75 -6.33 -7.82 15.93
CA ASN A 75 -6.82 -6.78 15.04
C ASN A 75 -8.36 -6.80 14.93
N GLY A 76 -9.02 -6.95 16.08
CA GLY A 76 -10.48 -7.06 16.23
C GLY A 76 -11.26 -5.89 15.62
N GLY A 77 -10.66 -4.69 15.53
CA GLY A 77 -11.30 -3.49 14.99
C GLY A 77 -11.66 -3.58 13.51
N TRP A 78 -10.96 -4.41 12.73
CA TRP A 78 -11.27 -4.60 11.31
C TRP A 78 -12.41 -5.58 11.09
N ARG A 79 -13.67 -5.12 10.93
CA ARG A 79 -14.81 -6.02 10.63
C ARG A 79 -14.61 -6.89 9.38
N ASN A 80 -13.90 -6.39 8.38
CA ASN A 80 -13.58 -7.12 7.16
C ASN A 80 -12.42 -8.11 7.40
N ALA A 81 -12.64 -9.40 7.11
CA ALA A 81 -11.67 -10.46 7.36
C ALA A 81 -10.36 -10.32 6.57
N SER A 82 -10.40 -9.76 5.35
CA SER A 82 -9.18 -9.55 4.55
C SER A 82 -8.29 -8.45 5.13
N PHE A 83 -8.87 -7.34 5.59
CA PHE A 83 -8.12 -6.30 6.29
C PHE A 83 -7.57 -6.80 7.63
N ARG A 84 -8.37 -7.56 8.38
CA ARG A 84 -7.92 -8.20 9.62
C ARG A 84 -6.73 -9.14 9.36
N GLY A 85 -6.83 -9.99 8.34
CA GLY A 85 -5.76 -10.90 7.96
C GLY A 85 -4.49 -10.19 7.49
N TYR A 86 -4.62 -9.07 6.79
CA TYR A 86 -3.47 -8.24 6.45
C TYR A 86 -2.83 -7.63 7.69
N ALA A 87 -3.63 -7.07 8.61
CA ALA A 87 -3.14 -6.52 9.87
C ALA A 87 -2.46 -7.57 10.77
N ASP A 88 -2.92 -8.83 10.73
CA ASP A 88 -2.23 -9.96 11.39
C ASP A 88 -0.88 -10.26 10.74
N TYR A 89 -0.83 -10.28 9.41
CA TYR A 89 0.41 -10.47 8.66
C TYR A 89 1.44 -9.36 8.96
N MET A 90 1.00 -8.12 9.13
CA MET A 90 1.88 -6.99 9.52
C MET A 90 2.61 -7.20 10.84
N GLN A 91 2.16 -8.13 11.68
CA GLN A 91 2.84 -8.46 12.93
C GLN A 91 4.05 -9.38 12.74
N GLY A 92 4.23 -9.99 11.55
CA GLY A 92 5.30 -10.95 11.28
C GLY A 92 6.59 -10.32 10.77
N ALA A 93 7.70 -11.05 10.94
CA ALA A 93 9.03 -10.65 10.47
C ALA A 93 9.08 -10.40 8.95
N ALA A 94 8.42 -11.24 8.14
CA ALA A 94 8.39 -11.10 6.70
C ALA A 94 7.82 -9.74 6.23
N PHE A 95 6.81 -9.20 6.95
CA PHE A 95 6.30 -7.87 6.64
C PHE A 95 7.31 -6.79 7.00
N ALA A 96 7.93 -6.88 8.19
CA ALA A 96 8.92 -5.93 8.64
C ALA A 96 10.13 -5.88 7.69
N GLU A 97 10.67 -7.03 7.30
CA GLU A 97 11.78 -7.16 6.35
C GLU A 97 11.44 -6.54 4.99
N ALA A 98 10.24 -6.83 4.46
CA ALA A 98 9.81 -6.27 3.18
C ALA A 98 9.60 -4.75 3.24
N LEU A 99 9.08 -4.24 4.36
CA LEU A 99 8.89 -2.80 4.57
C LEU A 99 10.23 -2.08 4.73
N ASP A 100 11.18 -2.66 5.45
CA ASP A 100 12.52 -2.10 5.63
C ASP A 100 13.31 -2.08 4.31
N ALA A 101 13.20 -3.13 3.50
CA ALA A 101 13.78 -3.18 2.16
C ALA A 101 13.19 -2.08 1.25
N LEU A 102 11.87 -1.90 1.27
CA LEU A 102 11.20 -0.82 0.55
C LEU A 102 11.66 0.56 1.04
N LEU A 103 11.78 0.76 2.35
CA LEU A 103 12.25 2.01 2.93
C LEU A 103 13.68 2.33 2.49
N ALA A 104 14.59 1.36 2.56
CA ALA A 104 15.96 1.51 2.11
C ALA A 104 16.03 1.90 0.63
N HIS A 105 15.19 1.30 -0.22
CA HIS A 105 15.07 1.66 -1.63
C HIS A 105 14.53 3.10 -1.81
N SER A 106 13.46 3.45 -1.09
CA SER A 106 12.79 4.76 -1.18
C SER A 106 13.65 5.95 -0.73
N ARG A 107 14.75 5.71 -0.01
CA ARG A 107 15.73 6.77 0.35
C ARG A 107 16.51 7.28 -0.87
N ARG A 108 16.57 6.50 -1.95
CA ARG A 108 17.36 6.81 -3.16
C ARG A 108 16.50 7.32 -4.32
N ARG A 109 15.19 7.06 -4.26
CA ARG A 109 14.22 7.30 -5.33
C ARG A 109 12.92 7.79 -4.73
N ARG A 110 12.30 8.79 -5.33
CA ARG A 110 10.93 9.16 -4.96
C ARG A 110 9.96 8.05 -5.35
N THR A 111 9.57 7.23 -4.38
CA THR A 111 8.74 6.03 -4.61
C THR A 111 7.26 6.27 -4.32
N ALA A 112 6.40 5.73 -5.20
CA ALA A 112 4.97 5.57 -4.98
C ALA A 112 4.60 4.09 -4.79
N LEU A 113 3.89 3.79 -3.69
CA LEU A 113 3.28 2.49 -3.47
C LEU A 113 2.00 2.35 -4.29
N MET A 114 1.92 1.34 -5.13
CA MET A 114 0.80 1.13 -6.05
C MET A 114 -0.06 -0.08 -5.69
N CYS A 115 -1.38 0.11 -5.76
CA CYS A 115 -2.41 -0.93 -5.65
C CYS A 115 -3.46 -0.74 -6.76
N ALA A 116 -4.48 -1.61 -6.83
CA ALA A 116 -5.49 -1.57 -7.89
C ALA A 116 -6.60 -0.55 -7.64
N GLU A 117 -7.08 -0.47 -6.42
CA GLU A 117 -8.25 0.33 -6.03
C GLU A 117 -7.95 1.82 -6.18
N ALA A 118 -8.88 2.60 -6.72
CA ALA A 118 -8.72 4.05 -6.81
C ALA A 118 -8.54 4.67 -5.40
N VAL A 119 -9.36 4.24 -4.45
CA VAL A 119 -9.43 4.83 -3.11
C VAL A 119 -8.68 4.00 -2.04
N PRO A 120 -7.87 4.64 -1.19
CA PRO A 120 -6.97 3.93 -0.27
C PRO A 120 -7.69 3.16 0.84
N TRP A 121 -8.85 3.62 1.30
CA TRP A 121 -9.64 2.95 2.36
C TRP A 121 -10.30 1.64 1.92
N ARG A 122 -10.19 1.27 0.63
CA ARG A 122 -10.64 -0.02 0.09
C ARG A 122 -9.49 -0.97 -0.24
N CYS A 123 -8.23 -0.57 -0.07
CA CYS A 123 -7.05 -1.41 -0.32
C CYS A 123 -6.16 -1.53 0.93
N HIS A 124 -5.45 -2.65 1.05
CA HIS A 124 -4.41 -2.89 2.07
C HIS A 124 -3.28 -1.85 2.05
N ARG A 125 -3.12 -1.08 0.97
CA ARG A 125 -2.12 0.00 0.89
C ARG A 125 -2.26 1.04 2.00
N SER A 126 -3.48 1.24 2.53
CA SER A 126 -3.70 2.13 3.67
C SER A 126 -3.03 1.58 4.94
N LEU A 127 -3.04 0.26 5.15
CA LEU A 127 -2.39 -0.38 6.28
C LEU A 127 -0.85 -0.35 6.15
N VAL A 128 -0.32 -0.43 4.93
CA VAL A 128 1.11 -0.19 4.67
C VAL A 128 1.47 1.27 4.98
N ALA A 129 0.61 2.21 4.59
CA ALA A 129 0.81 3.63 4.88
C ALA A 129 0.74 3.93 6.38
N ASP A 130 -0.14 3.27 7.14
CA ASP A 130 -0.15 3.32 8.61
C ASP A 130 1.19 2.85 9.19
N ALA A 131 1.75 1.73 8.70
CA ALA A 131 3.05 1.21 9.15
C ALA A 131 4.24 2.10 8.79
N LEU A 132 4.16 2.84 7.67
CA LEU A 132 5.14 3.86 7.30
C LEU A 132 5.05 5.07 8.24
N LEU A 133 3.84 5.53 8.58
CA LEU A 133 3.66 6.61 9.55
C LEU A 133 4.18 6.23 10.94
N ALA A 134 3.99 4.99 11.38
CA ALA A 134 4.55 4.49 12.64
C ALA A 134 6.09 4.49 12.67
N ARG A 135 6.74 4.46 11.50
CA ARG A 135 8.19 4.61 11.33
C ARG A 135 8.60 6.06 11.03
N GLU A 136 7.73 7.02 11.33
CA GLU A 136 7.93 8.46 11.11
C GLU A 136 8.19 8.84 9.64
N VAL A 137 7.73 8.02 8.68
CA VAL A 137 7.86 8.30 7.25
C VAL A 137 6.56 8.94 6.75
N PRO A 138 6.56 10.23 6.38
CA PRO A 138 5.36 10.89 5.85
C PRO A 138 4.89 10.21 4.56
N VAL A 139 3.59 9.96 4.48
CA VAL A 139 2.94 9.37 3.30
C VAL A 139 1.92 10.34 2.72
N TYR A 140 1.97 10.53 1.39
CA TYR A 140 1.01 11.34 0.64
C TYR A 140 0.23 10.46 -0.34
N GLU A 141 -1.10 10.53 -0.28
CA GLU A 141 -2.00 9.79 -1.16
C GLU A 141 -2.29 10.60 -2.42
N ILE A 142 -1.83 10.12 -3.57
CA ILE A 142 -2.12 10.74 -4.87
C ILE A 142 -3.55 10.39 -5.26
N LEU A 143 -4.36 11.42 -5.50
CA LEU A 143 -5.75 11.29 -5.94
C LEU A 143 -5.90 11.63 -7.43
N SER A 144 -5.08 12.56 -7.93
CA SER A 144 -4.96 12.93 -9.35
C SER A 144 -3.65 13.67 -9.60
N ALA A 145 -3.35 14.02 -10.85
CA ALA A 145 -2.18 14.82 -11.22
C ALA A 145 -2.10 16.19 -10.52
N ARG A 146 -3.20 16.67 -9.90
CA ARG A 146 -3.27 17.99 -9.25
C ARG A 146 -3.67 17.92 -7.77
N SER A 147 -4.00 16.74 -7.26
CA SER A 147 -4.47 16.57 -5.90
C SER A 147 -3.81 15.39 -5.22
N CYS A 148 -3.21 15.66 -4.07
CA CYS A 148 -2.79 14.66 -3.11
C CYS A 148 -3.17 15.13 -1.70
N ARG A 149 -3.19 14.19 -0.75
CA ARG A 149 -3.41 14.51 0.66
C ARG A 149 -2.45 13.74 1.54
N ALA A 150 -2.09 14.30 2.70
CA ALA A 150 -1.36 13.54 3.70
C ALA A 150 -2.21 12.36 4.17
N HIS A 151 -1.60 11.18 4.22
CA HIS A 151 -2.19 10.01 4.87
C HIS A 151 -2.36 10.32 6.36
N ARG A 152 -3.46 9.84 6.93
CA ARG A 152 -3.71 9.92 8.37
C ARG A 152 -3.87 8.51 8.88
N LEU A 153 -3.31 8.28 10.06
CA LEU A 153 -3.41 7.00 10.72
C LEU A 153 -4.89 6.58 10.80
N THR A 154 -5.17 5.31 10.49
CA THR A 154 -6.51 4.74 10.69
C THR A 154 -7.00 5.04 12.11
N ALA A 155 -8.22 5.56 12.26
CA ALA A 155 -8.69 6.19 13.51
C ALA A 155 -8.63 5.29 14.76
N PHE A 156 -8.76 3.98 14.59
CA PHE A 156 -8.69 2.98 15.67
C PHE A 156 -7.36 2.21 15.69
N ALA A 157 -6.38 2.62 14.89
CA ALA A 157 -5.04 2.08 14.99
C ALA A 157 -4.38 2.43 16.33
N ARG A 158 -3.47 1.57 16.75
CA ARG A 158 -2.57 1.78 17.88
C ARG A 158 -1.15 1.57 17.40
N VAL A 159 -0.29 2.52 17.71
CA VAL A 159 1.13 2.48 17.41
C VAL A 159 1.88 2.11 18.69
N ASP A 160 2.71 1.08 18.62
CA ASP A 160 3.63 0.67 19.68
C ASP A 160 5.03 0.51 19.06
N GLY A 161 5.92 1.46 19.32
CA GLY A 161 7.17 1.62 18.58
C GLY A 161 6.89 1.79 17.08
N ASP A 162 7.44 0.88 16.26
CA ASP A 162 7.27 0.85 14.82
C ASP A 162 6.11 -0.04 14.35
N ARG A 163 5.35 -0.64 15.27
CA ARG A 163 4.28 -1.61 14.95
C ARG A 163 2.92 -0.95 15.03
N VAL A 164 2.05 -1.33 14.11
CA VAL A 164 0.64 -0.90 14.09
C VAL A 164 -0.27 -2.09 14.35
N SER A 165 -1.20 -1.92 15.28
CA SER A 165 -2.29 -2.87 15.54
C SER A 165 -3.64 -2.16 15.50
N TYR A 166 -4.71 -2.93 15.37
CA TYR A 166 -6.08 -2.41 15.21
C TYR A 166 -7.04 -3.10 16.18
N PRO A 167 -6.89 -2.86 17.50
CA PRO A 167 -7.69 -3.55 18.51
C PRO A 167 -9.18 -3.24 18.36
N PRO A 168 -10.07 -4.12 18.86
CA PRO A 168 -11.48 -3.81 18.91
C PRO A 168 -11.73 -2.57 19.79
N PRO A 169 -12.84 -1.84 19.57
CA PRO A 169 -13.22 -0.74 20.45
C PRO A 169 -13.28 -1.22 21.90
N THR A 170 -12.69 -0.46 22.82
CA THR A 170 -12.78 -0.73 24.26
C THR A 170 -14.26 -0.69 24.68
N GLY A 171 -14.83 -1.85 25.04
CA GLY A 171 -16.24 -1.97 25.46
C GLY A 171 -17.12 -2.94 24.66
N ALA A 172 -16.58 -3.68 23.66
CA ALA A 172 -17.33 -4.78 23.06
C ALA A 172 -17.40 -5.96 24.05
N PRO A 173 -18.60 -6.47 24.42
CA PRO A 173 -18.69 -7.67 25.24
C PRO A 173 -18.09 -8.84 24.47
N THR A 174 -17.19 -9.57 25.11
CA THR A 174 -16.79 -10.91 24.68
C THR A 174 -18.03 -11.80 24.74
N SER A 175 -18.56 -12.16 23.57
CA SER A 175 -19.48 -13.29 23.41
C SER A 175 -18.73 -14.61 23.51
#